data_AF-A0A8T4BRZ3-F1
#
_entry.id   AF-A0A8T4BRZ3-F1
#
_cell.length_a   1.000
_cell.length_b   1.000
_cell.length_c   1.000
_cell.angle_alpha   90.00
_cell.angle_beta   90.00
_cell.angle_gamma   90.00
#
_symmetry.space_group_name_H-M   'P 1'
#
loop_
_entity.id
_entity.type
_entity.pdbx_description
1 polymer ?
#
loop_
_entity_poly.entity_id
_entity_poly.type
_entity_poly.pdbx_seq_one_letter_code
_entity_poly.pdbx_strand_id
1 'polypeptide(L)'
;MILMKNSGNFLEDLTRNEKGQNLESRLVSALKRLSLLEYSEKLVEYTEIYEWQKGGGETYIAAAMLGIEKGIESYERSFISKAVVTLSVDLTIKNMLRRKELLESEGVKAPKIYSVSEGCIYQELIPYSIDEAVKLGRFGDKLFDDLIFIASQVDKLGFVSLNFIGDLRTDLKDVYYTDFGFDLGEPNPGVVSDEAYNRLLRFIAQNRRFQNKEKYTEIAYRELLKI
;
A
#
# COMPACT_ATOMS: atom_id res chain seq x y z
N MET A 1 25.00 -2.14 -17.99
CA MET A 1 23.86 -1.78 -18.85
C MET A 1 22.62 -2.24 -18.12
N ILE A 2 21.76 -1.29 -17.80
CA ILE A 2 20.48 -1.52 -17.12
C ILE A 2 19.43 -1.62 -18.21
N LEU A 3 18.63 -2.68 -18.21
CA LEU A 3 17.49 -2.77 -19.10
C LEU A 3 16.40 -1.82 -18.61
N MET A 4 16.05 -0.81 -19.41
CA MET A 4 14.97 0.13 -19.09
C MET A 4 13.74 -0.17 -19.95
N LYS A 5 12.59 -0.37 -19.32
CA LYS A 5 11.30 -0.61 -19.99
C LYS A 5 10.28 0.44 -19.56
N ASN A 6 9.50 0.92 -20.54
CA ASN A 6 8.42 1.90 -20.34
C ASN A 6 8.84 3.20 -19.64
N SER A 7 10.10 3.62 -19.79
CA SER A 7 10.62 4.80 -19.10
C SER A 7 9.89 6.08 -19.53
N GLY A 8 9.14 6.68 -18.60
CA GLY A 8 8.35 7.88 -18.80
C GLY A 8 8.75 9.01 -17.85
N ASN A 9 7.80 9.90 -17.57
CA ASN A 9 8.01 11.08 -16.73
C ASN A 9 8.44 10.72 -15.29
N PHE A 10 8.03 9.55 -14.78
CA PHE A 10 8.36 9.14 -13.42
C PHE A 10 9.87 8.90 -13.26
N LEU A 11 10.53 8.27 -14.24
CA LEU A 11 11.98 8.08 -14.21
C LEU A 11 12.73 9.43 -14.22
N GLU A 12 12.26 10.40 -15.00
CA GLU A 12 12.86 11.73 -15.04
C GLU A 12 12.75 12.44 -13.70
N ASP A 13 11.57 12.40 -13.06
CA ASP A 13 11.35 12.98 -11.74
C ASP A 13 12.22 12.30 -10.67
N LEU A 14 12.28 10.97 -10.67
CA LEU A 14 13.07 10.18 -9.72
C LEU A 14 14.55 10.58 -9.76
N THR A 15 15.06 10.93 -10.94
CA THR A 15 16.48 11.24 -11.19
C THR A 15 16.79 12.73 -11.23
N ARG A 16 15.80 13.62 -11.07
CA ARG A 16 15.95 15.07 -11.31
C ARG A 16 17.05 15.73 -10.47
N ASN A 17 17.23 15.28 -9.23
CA ASN A 17 18.21 15.87 -8.30
C ASN A 17 19.57 15.15 -8.30
N GLU A 18 19.72 14.09 -9.10
CA GLU A 18 20.95 13.30 -9.13
C GLU A 18 21.98 13.88 -10.11
N LYS A 19 23.21 14.01 -9.62
CA LYS A 19 24.37 14.33 -10.45
C LYS A 19 24.91 13.03 -11.06
N GLY A 20 25.18 13.01 -12.35
CA GLY A 20 25.76 11.85 -13.01
C GLY A 20 26.09 12.11 -14.48
N GLN A 21 26.98 11.29 -15.03
CA GLN A 21 27.40 11.40 -16.43
C GLN A 21 26.36 10.86 -17.40
N ASN A 22 25.47 9.97 -16.93
CA ASN A 22 24.40 9.35 -17.74
C ASN A 22 23.17 9.00 -16.88
N LEU A 23 22.07 8.62 -17.54
CA LEU A 23 20.81 8.27 -16.89
C LEU A 23 20.93 7.05 -15.96
N GLU A 24 21.68 6.01 -16.35
CA GLU A 24 21.86 4.81 -15.52
C GLU A 24 22.48 5.13 -14.16
N SER A 25 23.56 5.92 -14.15
CA SER A 25 24.24 6.34 -12.91
C SER A 25 23.36 7.23 -12.04
N ARG A 26 22.59 8.14 -12.65
CA ARG A 26 21.60 8.96 -11.94
C ARG A 26 20.50 8.09 -11.32
N LEU A 27 19.97 7.12 -12.05
CA LEU A 27 18.95 6.19 -11.55
C LEU A 27 19.44 5.39 -10.34
N VAL A 28 20.62 4.77 -10.45
CA VAL A 28 21.19 4.00 -9.34
C VAL A 28 21.42 4.88 -8.11
N SER A 29 21.89 6.11 -8.31
CA SER A 29 22.08 7.09 -7.22
C SER A 29 20.74 7.44 -6.55
N ALA A 30 19.71 7.76 -7.33
CA ALA A 30 18.36 8.05 -6.81
C ALA A 30 17.80 6.89 -6.00
N LEU A 31 17.84 5.67 -6.55
CA LEU A 31 17.30 4.49 -5.88
C LEU A 31 18.03 4.19 -4.57
N LYS A 32 19.35 4.39 -4.51
CA LYS A 32 20.13 4.23 -3.27
C LYS A 32 19.79 5.31 -2.25
N ARG A 33 19.69 6.58 -2.67
CA ARG A 33 19.29 7.68 -1.78
C ARG A 33 17.91 7.44 -1.17
N LEU A 34 16.97 6.94 -1.97
CA LEU A 34 15.60 6.65 -1.55
C LEU A 34 15.43 5.30 -0.85
N SER A 35 16.53 4.60 -0.56
CA SER A 35 16.54 3.27 0.07
C SER A 35 15.71 2.20 -0.68
N LEU A 36 15.52 2.40 -1.99
CA LEU A 36 14.88 1.46 -2.90
C LEU A 36 15.86 0.43 -3.46
N LEU A 37 17.16 0.70 -3.37
CA LEU A 37 18.26 -0.18 -3.75
C LEU A 37 19.35 -0.11 -2.67
N GLU A 38 19.78 -1.24 -2.14
CA GLU A 38 20.86 -1.30 -1.15
C GLU A 38 22.23 -1.07 -1.82
N TYR A 39 23.25 -0.71 -1.01
CA TYR A 39 24.61 -0.52 -1.54
C TYR A 39 25.24 -1.82 -2.08
N SER A 40 24.87 -2.97 -1.50
CA SER A 40 25.32 -4.30 -1.92
C SER A 40 24.56 -4.86 -3.12
N GLU A 41 23.47 -4.22 -3.50
CA GLU A 41 22.61 -4.63 -4.61
C GLU A 41 23.06 -3.98 -5.92
N LYS A 42 22.90 -4.73 -7.01
CA LYS A 42 23.12 -4.26 -8.37
C LYS A 42 21.77 -4.22 -9.10
N LEU A 43 21.46 -3.05 -9.65
CA LEU A 43 20.30 -2.90 -10.53
C LEU A 43 20.62 -3.48 -11.91
N VAL A 44 19.76 -4.37 -12.40
CA VAL A 44 19.87 -4.95 -13.76
C VAL A 44 18.70 -4.58 -14.66
N GLU A 45 17.52 -4.34 -14.09
CA GLU A 45 16.34 -3.94 -14.83
C GLU A 45 15.56 -2.85 -14.07
N TYR A 46 15.03 -1.89 -14.82
CA TYR A 46 14.04 -0.93 -14.35
C TYR A 46 12.84 -0.95 -15.29
N THR A 47 11.66 -1.20 -14.74
CA THR A 47 10.41 -1.23 -15.50
C THR A 47 9.41 -0.29 -14.84
N GLU A 48 8.98 0.74 -15.56
CA GLU A 48 7.87 1.57 -15.11
C GLU A 48 6.55 0.78 -15.29
N ILE A 49 5.79 0.67 -14.20
CA ILE A 49 4.51 -0.05 -14.19
C ILE A 49 3.41 0.91 -14.67
N TYR A 50 3.39 2.13 -14.13
CA TYR A 50 2.54 3.22 -14.58
C TYR A 50 3.15 4.58 -14.21
N GLU A 51 2.94 5.58 -15.07
CA GLU A 51 3.35 6.96 -14.84
C GLU A 51 2.52 7.62 -13.70
N TRP A 52 2.84 8.88 -13.39
CA TRP A 52 2.05 9.69 -12.47
C TRP A 52 0.58 9.78 -12.90
N GLN A 53 -0.28 9.31 -12.01
CA GLN A 53 -1.73 9.41 -12.13
C GLN A 53 -2.33 9.84 -10.80
N LYS A 54 -3.57 10.34 -10.83
CA LYS A 54 -4.28 10.72 -9.61
C LYS A 54 -4.52 9.46 -8.77
N GLY A 55 -3.99 9.43 -7.56
CA GLY A 55 -4.18 8.33 -6.61
C GLY A 55 -5.41 8.52 -5.73
N GLY A 56 -5.66 9.76 -5.30
CA GLY A 56 -6.80 10.13 -4.46
C GLY A 56 -7.09 11.62 -4.53
N GLY A 57 -7.84 12.14 -3.55
CA GLY A 57 -8.10 13.59 -3.44
C GLY A 57 -6.84 14.42 -3.20
N GLU A 58 -5.84 13.82 -2.56
CA GLU A 58 -4.67 14.50 -2.00
C GLU A 58 -3.33 14.00 -2.56
N THR A 59 -3.35 13.02 -3.46
CA THR A 59 -2.14 12.32 -3.91
C THR A 59 -2.11 12.05 -5.41
N TYR A 60 -0.90 12.11 -5.96
CA TYR A 60 -0.54 11.46 -7.22
C TYR A 60 0.31 10.23 -6.91
N ILE A 61 0.18 9.20 -7.74
CA ILE A 61 0.94 7.95 -7.59
C ILE A 61 1.61 7.55 -8.90
N ALA A 62 2.80 6.97 -8.78
CA ALA A 62 3.54 6.31 -9.86
C ALA A 62 4.19 5.04 -9.31
N ALA A 63 4.45 4.05 -10.15
CA ALA A 63 5.05 2.81 -9.68
C ALA A 63 6.06 2.23 -10.67
N ALA A 64 7.05 1.53 -10.13
CA ALA A 64 8.06 0.84 -10.91
C ALA A 64 8.49 -0.47 -10.24
N MET A 65 9.08 -1.33 -11.04
CA MET A 65 9.67 -2.61 -10.65
C MET A 65 11.17 -2.58 -10.95
N LEU A 66 11.95 -3.11 -10.02
CA LEU A 66 13.40 -3.24 -10.10
C LEU A 66 13.75 -4.72 -10.24
N GLY A 67 14.53 -5.07 -11.25
CA GLY A 67 15.27 -6.35 -11.28
C GLY A 67 16.62 -6.17 -10.59
N ILE A 68 16.89 -6.96 -9.56
CA ILE A 68 18.03 -6.79 -8.66
C ILE A 68 18.86 -8.07 -8.60
N GLU A 69 20.19 -7.91 -8.62
CA GLU A 69 21.17 -8.96 -8.30
C GLU A 69 21.88 -8.67 -6.97
N LYS A 70 22.02 -9.70 -6.13
CA LYS A 70 22.80 -9.65 -4.89
C LYS A 70 23.62 -10.94 -4.74
N GLY A 71 24.90 -10.87 -5.12
CA GLY A 71 25.76 -12.06 -5.18
C GLY A 71 25.30 -13.02 -6.28
N ILE A 72 24.86 -14.22 -5.90
CA ILE A 72 24.33 -15.24 -6.82
C ILE A 72 22.78 -15.21 -6.93
N GLU A 73 22.13 -14.38 -6.13
CA GLU A 73 20.66 -14.30 -6.09
C GLU A 73 20.15 -13.19 -7.01
N SER A 74 18.99 -13.45 -7.63
CA SER A 74 18.24 -12.46 -8.41
C SER A 74 16.79 -12.42 -7.94
N TYR A 75 16.23 -11.23 -7.80
CA TYR A 75 14.85 -11.02 -7.39
C TYR A 75 14.30 -9.69 -7.91
N GLU A 76 12.98 -9.54 -7.79
CA GLU A 76 12.27 -8.33 -8.17
C GLU A 76 11.84 -7.55 -6.93
N ARG A 77 11.82 -6.22 -7.03
CA ARG A 77 11.27 -5.32 -6.02
C ARG A 77 10.39 -4.28 -6.69
N SER A 78 9.10 -4.29 -6.35
CA SER A 78 8.15 -3.28 -6.82
C SER A 78 7.91 -2.23 -5.75
N PHE A 79 7.79 -0.98 -6.19
CA PHE A 79 7.51 0.15 -5.30
C PHE A 79 6.53 1.12 -5.94
N ILE A 80 5.85 1.86 -5.08
CA ILE A 80 4.97 2.96 -5.44
C ILE A 80 5.49 4.24 -4.77
N SER A 81 5.50 5.33 -5.52
CA SER A 81 5.70 6.67 -5.01
C SER A 81 4.34 7.34 -4.85
N LYS A 82 4.07 7.92 -3.68
CA LYS A 82 2.88 8.73 -3.40
C LYS A 82 3.30 10.17 -3.15
N ALA A 83 3.08 11.05 -4.13
CA ALA A 83 3.32 12.48 -3.99
C ALA A 83 2.11 13.14 -3.32
N VAL A 84 2.35 13.83 -2.19
CA VAL A 84 1.30 14.52 -1.43
C VAL A 84 1.15 15.95 -1.96
N VAL A 85 -0.06 16.29 -2.39
CA VAL A 85 -0.40 17.59 -3.01
C VAL A 85 -1.43 18.34 -2.18
N THR A 86 -1.07 18.65 -0.93
CA THR A 86 -1.91 19.41 0.02
C THR A 86 -1.22 20.69 0.46
N LEU A 87 -1.97 21.62 1.10
CA LEU A 87 -1.40 22.88 1.60
C LEU A 87 -0.32 22.68 2.68
N SER A 88 -0.38 21.59 3.43
CA SER A 88 0.56 21.30 4.53
C SER A 88 1.16 19.90 4.35
N VAL A 89 1.93 19.72 3.28
CA VAL A 89 2.55 18.44 2.88
C VAL A 89 3.19 17.70 4.06
N ASP A 90 4.05 18.37 4.84
CA ASP A 90 4.75 17.74 5.96
C ASP A 90 3.82 17.25 7.06
N LEU A 91 2.77 18.03 7.38
CA LEU A 91 1.77 17.64 8.37
C LEU A 91 0.94 16.46 7.87
N THR A 92 0.54 16.48 6.60
CA THR A 92 -0.21 15.40 5.97
C THR A 92 0.58 14.09 5.98
N ILE A 93 1.86 14.12 5.60
CA ILE A 93 2.74 12.96 5.66
C ILE A 93 2.90 12.48 7.10
N LYS A 94 3.16 13.37 8.06
CA LYS A 94 3.27 13.01 9.48
C LYS A 94 2.01 12.32 9.99
N ASN A 95 0.82 12.81 9.61
CA ASN A 95 -0.44 12.21 9.98
C ASN A 95 -0.63 10.82 9.34
N MET A 96 -0.31 10.66 8.04
CA MET A 96 -0.34 9.37 7.36
C MET A 96 0.56 8.33 8.05
N LEU A 97 1.80 8.72 8.37
CA LEU A 97 2.75 7.83 9.06
C LEU A 97 2.25 7.46 10.46
N ARG A 98 1.74 8.42 11.23
CA ARG A 98 1.17 8.15 12.56
C ARG A 98 0.01 7.14 12.51
N ARG A 99 -0.91 7.29 11.53
CA ARG A 99 -2.04 6.36 11.37
C ARG A 99 -1.57 4.96 10.98
N LYS A 100 -0.56 4.87 10.09
CA LYS A 100 0.10 3.61 9.75
C LYS A 100 0.70 2.93 10.98
N GLU A 101 1.51 3.65 11.75
CA GLU A 101 2.18 3.14 12.95
C GLU A 101 1.15 2.63 13.99
N LEU A 102 0.03 3.34 14.15
CA LEU A 102 -1.03 2.93 15.06
C LEU A 102 -1.66 1.59 14.62
N LEU A 103 -2.00 1.44 13.34
CA LEU A 103 -2.54 0.19 12.82
C LEU A 103 -1.54 -0.97 12.91
N GLU A 104 -0.27 -0.73 12.57
CA GLU A 104 0.81 -1.73 12.71
C GLU A 104 1.00 -2.17 14.17
N SER A 105 0.85 -1.25 15.13
CA SER A 105 0.96 -1.59 16.56
C SER A 105 -0.14 -2.55 17.04
N GLU A 106 -1.28 -2.59 16.36
CA GLU A 106 -2.35 -3.57 16.58
C GLU A 106 -2.20 -4.82 15.69
N GLY A 107 -1.09 -4.98 14.99
CA GLY A 107 -0.80 -6.15 14.15
C GLY A 107 -1.36 -6.09 12.73
N VAL A 108 -1.96 -4.97 12.32
CA VAL A 108 -2.40 -4.77 10.93
C VAL A 108 -1.17 -4.70 10.01
N LYS A 109 -1.14 -5.54 8.99
CA LYS A 109 -0.06 -5.50 7.98
C LYS A 109 -0.19 -4.24 7.12
N ALA A 110 0.92 -3.56 6.92
CA ALA A 110 1.03 -2.38 6.07
C ALA A 110 2.25 -2.52 5.14
N PRO A 111 2.23 -1.87 3.95
CA PRO A 111 3.38 -1.87 3.05
C PRO A 111 4.63 -1.31 3.73
N LYS A 112 5.79 -1.93 3.45
CA LYS A 112 7.07 -1.40 3.91
C LYS A 112 7.29 0.01 3.33
N ILE A 113 7.63 0.97 4.17
CA ILE A 113 8.10 2.30 3.72
C ILE A 113 9.61 2.23 3.54
N TYR A 114 10.07 2.55 2.34
CA TYR A 114 11.50 2.64 2.03
C TYR A 114 12.06 4.00 2.44
N SER A 115 11.36 5.08 2.09
CA SER A 115 11.76 6.44 2.44
C SER A 115 10.62 7.44 2.31
N VAL A 116 10.83 8.62 2.89
CA VAL A 116 10.04 9.82 2.67
C VAL A 116 11.00 10.92 2.22
N SER A 117 10.75 11.52 1.06
CA SER A 117 11.62 12.54 0.50
C SER A 117 10.82 13.50 -0.38
N GLU A 118 11.05 14.80 -0.23
CA GLU A 118 10.49 15.84 -1.12
C GLU A 118 8.96 15.75 -1.28
N GLY A 119 8.23 15.55 -0.18
CA GLY A 119 6.77 15.43 -0.22
C GLY A 119 6.25 14.11 -0.81
N CYS A 120 7.13 13.15 -1.08
CA CYS A 120 6.77 11.82 -1.58
C CYS A 120 7.03 10.75 -0.53
N ILE A 121 6.12 9.77 -0.45
CA ILE A 121 6.30 8.52 0.30
C ILE A 121 6.64 7.42 -0.69
N TYR A 122 7.78 6.76 -0.51
CA TYR A 122 8.20 5.60 -1.31
C TYR A 122 7.96 4.33 -0.50
N GLN A 123 7.06 3.47 -0.96
CA GLN A 123 6.66 2.27 -0.24
C GLN A 123 6.55 1.06 -1.17
N GLU A 124 6.47 -0.12 -0.59
CA GLU A 124 6.21 -1.37 -1.28
C GLU A 124 4.89 -1.32 -2.06
N LEU A 125 4.92 -1.84 -3.29
CA LEU A 125 3.72 -2.02 -4.10
C LEU A 125 3.12 -3.39 -3.82
N ILE A 126 1.92 -3.41 -3.21
CA ILE A 126 1.14 -4.64 -3.04
C ILE A 126 0.24 -4.82 -4.28
N PRO A 127 0.38 -5.93 -5.03
CA PRO A 127 0.01 -5.98 -6.44
C PRO A 127 -1.49 -6.03 -6.73
N TYR A 128 -2.30 -6.65 -5.88
CA TYR A 128 -3.71 -6.91 -6.18
C TYR A 128 -4.63 -6.14 -5.25
N SER A 129 -5.69 -5.55 -5.80
CA SER A 129 -6.87 -5.18 -5.02
C SER A 129 -7.62 -6.43 -4.54
N ILE A 130 -8.47 -6.24 -3.52
CA ILE A 130 -9.34 -7.31 -3.02
C ILE A 130 -10.29 -7.82 -4.12
N ASP A 131 -10.87 -6.92 -4.92
CA ASP A 131 -11.73 -7.29 -6.05
C ASP A 131 -11.01 -8.13 -7.11
N GLU A 132 -9.76 -7.78 -7.45
CA GLU A 132 -8.96 -8.56 -8.39
C GLU A 132 -8.68 -9.96 -7.86
N ALA A 133 -8.28 -10.09 -6.59
CA ALA A 133 -8.04 -11.39 -5.97
C ALA A 133 -9.30 -12.29 -5.95
N VAL A 134 -10.48 -11.70 -5.72
CA VAL A 134 -11.77 -12.40 -5.81
C VAL A 134 -12.06 -12.86 -7.25
N LYS A 135 -11.89 -11.98 -8.24
CA LYS A 135 -12.09 -12.31 -9.66
C LYS A 135 -11.14 -13.40 -10.15
N LEU A 136 -9.89 -13.40 -9.68
CA LEU A 136 -8.86 -14.37 -10.05
C LEU A 136 -9.07 -15.77 -9.48
N GLY A 137 -10.09 -16.01 -8.65
CA GLY A 137 -10.22 -17.32 -8.01
C GLY A 137 -9.27 -17.51 -6.80
N ARG A 138 -8.48 -16.50 -6.42
CA ARG A 138 -7.38 -16.62 -5.44
C ARG A 138 -7.72 -16.12 -4.03
N PHE A 139 -8.92 -15.60 -3.84
CA PHE A 139 -9.41 -15.18 -2.53
C PHE A 139 -9.98 -16.36 -1.72
N GLY A 140 -9.26 -16.80 -0.68
CA GLY A 140 -9.64 -17.92 0.20
C GLY A 140 -9.89 -17.51 1.65
N ASP A 141 -10.22 -18.49 2.51
CA ASP A 141 -10.63 -18.26 3.91
C ASP A 141 -9.59 -17.43 4.70
N LYS A 142 -8.29 -17.71 4.57
CA LYS A 142 -7.25 -16.92 5.26
C LYS A 142 -7.31 -15.42 4.93
N LEU A 143 -7.38 -15.07 3.64
CA LEU A 143 -7.44 -13.66 3.23
C LEU A 143 -8.73 -12.99 3.72
N PHE A 144 -9.80 -13.78 3.86
CA PHE A 144 -11.03 -13.32 4.44
C PHE A 144 -10.91 -13.06 5.95
N ASP A 145 -10.23 -13.95 6.68
CA ASP A 145 -9.92 -13.76 8.10
C ASP A 145 -9.06 -12.50 8.31
N ASP A 146 -8.07 -12.27 7.43
CA ASP A 146 -7.27 -11.05 7.43
C ASP A 146 -8.15 -9.79 7.22
N LEU A 147 -9.16 -9.83 6.34
CA LEU A 147 -10.10 -8.70 6.16
C LEU A 147 -10.91 -8.40 7.44
N ILE A 148 -11.43 -9.44 8.08
CA ILE A 148 -12.20 -9.29 9.33
C ILE A 148 -11.31 -8.68 10.40
N PHE A 149 -10.11 -9.22 10.56
CA PHE A 149 -9.15 -8.73 11.55
C PHE A 149 -8.80 -7.26 11.32
N ILE A 150 -8.53 -6.86 10.08
CA ILE A 150 -8.20 -5.46 9.78
C ILE A 150 -9.41 -4.56 10.03
N ALA A 151 -10.61 -4.97 9.63
CA ALA A 151 -11.84 -4.21 9.89
C ALA A 151 -12.04 -4.00 11.41
N SER A 152 -11.86 -5.06 12.21
CA SER A 152 -12.00 -4.99 13.65
C SER A 152 -10.97 -4.05 14.30
N GLN A 153 -9.72 -4.04 13.83
CA GLN A 153 -8.70 -3.13 14.36
C GLN A 153 -8.99 -1.67 13.98
N VAL A 154 -9.41 -1.41 12.73
CA VAL A 154 -9.78 -0.06 12.28
C VAL A 154 -10.92 0.50 13.13
N ASP A 155 -11.97 -0.30 13.32
CA ASP A 155 -13.15 0.08 14.11
C ASP A 155 -12.84 0.21 15.61
N LYS A 156 -12.03 -0.69 16.19
CA LYS A 156 -11.56 -0.63 17.58
C LYS A 156 -10.78 0.64 17.90
N LEU A 157 -9.96 1.10 16.96
CA LEU A 157 -9.18 2.33 17.10
C LEU A 157 -10.03 3.60 16.87
N GLY A 158 -11.32 3.44 16.55
CA GLY A 158 -12.27 4.52 16.36
C GLY A 158 -12.10 5.28 15.04
N PHE A 159 -11.44 4.68 14.05
CA PHE A 159 -11.36 5.26 12.72
C PHE A 159 -12.72 5.22 12.01
N VAL A 160 -12.98 6.23 11.19
CA VAL A 160 -14.18 6.31 10.33
C VAL A 160 -13.71 6.21 8.88
N SER A 161 -13.46 4.98 8.43
CA SER A 161 -12.93 4.74 7.08
C SER A 161 -14.01 4.95 6.02
N LEU A 162 -13.75 5.87 5.09
CA LEU A 162 -14.63 6.21 3.97
C LEU A 162 -14.47 5.27 2.77
N ASN A 163 -13.39 4.50 2.69
CA ASN A 163 -13.06 3.62 1.57
C ASN A 163 -12.41 2.30 1.99
N PHE A 164 -12.81 1.74 3.13
CA PHE A 164 -12.19 0.55 3.73
C PHE A 164 -11.73 -0.53 2.74
N ILE A 165 -12.60 -1.03 1.86
CA ILE A 165 -12.24 -2.10 0.90
C ILE A 165 -11.26 -1.61 -0.18
N GLY A 166 -11.40 -0.37 -0.64
CA GLY A 166 -10.53 0.18 -1.69
C GLY A 166 -9.11 0.49 -1.19
N ASP A 167 -8.95 0.67 0.12
CA ASP A 167 -7.65 0.96 0.75
C ASP A 167 -6.85 -0.33 1.05
N LEU A 168 -7.46 -1.50 0.84
CA LEU A 168 -6.85 -2.81 1.07
C LEU A 168 -6.24 -3.39 -0.21
N ARG A 169 -5.07 -4.02 -0.05
CA ARG A 169 -4.39 -4.75 -1.12
C ARG A 169 -3.93 -6.12 -0.61
N THR A 170 -3.60 -7.02 -1.52
CA THR A 170 -3.10 -8.35 -1.20
C THR A 170 -2.00 -8.79 -2.17
N ASP A 171 -1.05 -9.56 -1.66
CA ASP A 171 -0.06 -10.32 -2.42
C ASP A 171 -0.53 -11.77 -2.67
N LEU A 172 -1.83 -12.04 -2.43
CA LEU A 172 -2.51 -13.34 -2.42
C LEU A 172 -2.12 -14.27 -1.25
N LYS A 173 -1.24 -13.83 -0.35
CA LYS A 173 -0.93 -14.54 0.89
C LYS A 173 -1.52 -13.84 2.09
N ASP A 174 -1.40 -12.51 2.13
CA ASP A 174 -1.83 -11.64 3.22
C ASP A 174 -2.63 -10.44 2.69
N VAL A 175 -3.41 -9.82 3.55
CA VAL A 175 -4.06 -8.52 3.28
C VAL A 175 -3.31 -7.40 3.98
N TYR A 176 -3.16 -6.28 3.30
CA TYR A 176 -2.44 -5.08 3.74
C TYR A 176 -3.38 -3.87 3.69
N TYR A 177 -3.33 -3.02 4.72
CA TYR A 177 -3.89 -1.67 4.67
C TYR A 177 -2.89 -0.73 4.01
N THR A 178 -3.27 -0.05 2.92
CA THR A 178 -2.29 0.64 2.05
C THR A 178 -2.49 2.14 1.91
N ASP A 179 -3.64 2.69 2.30
CA ASP A 179 -3.90 4.13 2.24
C ASP A 179 -4.22 4.73 3.61
N PHE A 180 -3.29 5.50 4.16
CA PHE A 180 -3.42 6.12 5.48
C PHE A 180 -3.80 7.59 5.40
N GLY A 181 -4.35 8.03 4.26
CA GLY A 181 -4.77 9.39 3.99
C GLY A 181 -6.01 9.84 4.78
N PHE A 182 -6.59 10.94 4.34
CA PHE A 182 -7.79 11.51 4.96
C PHE A 182 -8.97 10.53 5.01
N ASP A 183 -9.09 9.65 4.01
CA ASP A 183 -10.20 8.70 3.90
C ASP A 183 -10.24 7.65 5.02
N LEU A 184 -9.12 7.40 5.72
CA LEU A 184 -9.13 6.56 6.94
C LEU A 184 -9.75 7.29 8.14
N GLY A 185 -9.75 8.61 8.14
CA GLY A 185 -10.19 9.46 9.26
C GLY A 185 -9.16 9.59 10.38
N GLU A 186 -9.59 10.17 11.49
CA GLU A 186 -8.79 10.28 12.72
C GLU A 186 -9.14 9.15 13.69
N PRO A 187 -8.16 8.58 14.41
CA PRO A 187 -8.46 7.61 15.45
C PRO A 187 -9.13 8.32 16.63
N ASN A 188 -10.07 7.64 17.27
CA ASN A 188 -10.74 8.11 18.48
C ASN A 188 -10.70 7.01 19.55
N PRO A 189 -9.58 6.88 20.27
CA PRO A 189 -9.41 5.82 21.26
C PRO A 189 -10.53 5.84 22.31
N GLY A 190 -11.16 4.68 22.52
CA GLY A 190 -12.29 4.54 23.43
C GLY A 190 -13.67 4.75 22.80
N VAL A 191 -13.74 5.10 21.51
CA VAL A 191 -14.97 5.08 20.71
C VAL A 191 -14.82 4.03 19.63
N VAL A 192 -15.61 2.95 19.72
CA VAL A 192 -15.66 1.92 18.68
C VAL A 192 -16.50 2.43 17.52
N SER A 193 -15.96 2.38 16.30
CA SER A 193 -16.71 2.58 15.05
C SER A 193 -17.30 1.26 14.56
N ASP A 194 -18.21 1.30 13.59
CA ASP A 194 -18.69 0.13 12.85
C ASP A 194 -18.57 0.32 11.32
N GLU A 195 -17.85 1.36 10.89
CA GLU A 195 -17.81 1.79 9.49
C GLU A 195 -16.98 0.84 8.61
N ALA A 196 -15.82 0.38 9.08
CA ALA A 196 -15.02 -0.59 8.34
C ALA A 196 -15.78 -1.92 8.22
N TYR A 197 -16.39 -2.37 9.31
CA TYR A 197 -17.22 -3.56 9.35
C TYR A 197 -18.44 -3.47 8.42
N ASN A 198 -19.19 -2.38 8.47
CA ASN A 198 -20.37 -2.17 7.62
C ASN A 198 -19.99 -2.18 6.13
N ARG A 199 -18.82 -1.67 5.76
CA ARG A 199 -18.29 -1.74 4.40
C ARG A 199 -17.91 -3.16 3.99
N LEU A 200 -17.28 -3.93 4.89
CA LEU A 200 -17.00 -5.34 4.69
C LEU A 200 -18.29 -6.14 4.45
N LEU A 201 -19.34 -5.92 5.23
CA LEU A 201 -20.63 -6.58 5.03
C LEU A 201 -21.25 -6.26 3.67
N ARG A 202 -21.18 -5.00 3.21
CA ARG A 202 -21.65 -4.62 1.87
C ARG A 202 -20.86 -5.33 0.77
N PHE A 203 -19.53 -5.40 0.91
CA PHE A 203 -18.67 -6.12 -0.02
C PHE A 203 -19.03 -7.61 -0.11
N ILE A 204 -19.23 -8.28 1.04
CA ILE A 204 -19.68 -9.67 1.11
C ILE A 204 -21.05 -9.84 0.44
N ALA A 205 -21.98 -8.91 0.70
CA ALA A 205 -23.33 -8.99 0.17
C ALA A 205 -23.36 -8.93 -1.37
N GLN A 206 -22.49 -8.12 -1.97
CA GLN A 206 -22.37 -7.90 -3.42
C GLN A 206 -21.62 -9.04 -4.14
N ASN A 207 -20.73 -9.74 -3.45
CA ASN A 207 -19.89 -10.77 -4.05
C ASN A 207 -20.51 -12.17 -3.88
N ARG A 208 -21.06 -12.72 -4.97
CA ARG A 208 -21.70 -14.05 -5.03
C ARG A 208 -20.80 -15.21 -4.56
N ARG A 209 -19.49 -15.00 -4.52
CA ARG A 209 -18.53 -16.02 -4.06
C ARG A 209 -18.68 -16.34 -2.57
N PHE A 210 -19.18 -15.39 -1.77
CA PHE A 210 -19.38 -15.58 -0.33
C PHE A 210 -20.77 -16.13 -0.01
N GLN A 211 -21.30 -17.05 -0.82
CA GLN A 211 -22.68 -17.57 -0.70
C GLN A 211 -23.02 -18.19 0.66
N ASN A 212 -22.04 -18.69 1.42
CA ASN A 212 -22.18 -19.00 2.85
C ASN A 212 -22.06 -17.75 3.71
N LYS A 213 -22.93 -16.76 3.45
CA LYS A 213 -22.92 -15.45 4.12
C LYS A 213 -23.01 -15.58 5.64
N GLU A 214 -23.78 -16.56 6.13
CA GLU A 214 -24.01 -16.76 7.57
C GLU A 214 -22.71 -17.09 8.32
N LYS A 215 -21.88 -18.00 7.80
CA LYS A 215 -20.58 -18.36 8.40
C LYS A 215 -19.70 -17.11 8.58
N TYR A 216 -19.60 -16.31 7.53
CA TYR A 216 -18.71 -15.16 7.50
C TYR A 216 -19.21 -13.99 8.35
N THR A 217 -20.51 -13.71 8.31
CA THR A 217 -21.13 -12.69 9.17
C THR A 217 -21.02 -13.06 10.65
N GLU A 218 -21.19 -14.35 11.00
CA GLU A 218 -21.08 -14.80 12.39
C GLU A 218 -19.65 -14.67 12.92
N ILE A 219 -18.64 -15.06 12.14
CA ILE A 219 -17.22 -14.88 12.51
C ILE A 219 -16.93 -13.40 12.71
N ALA A 220 -17.33 -12.57 11.76
CA ALA A 220 -17.07 -11.15 11.79
C ALA A 220 -17.72 -10.47 13.02
N TYR A 221 -18.95 -10.84 13.37
CA TYR A 221 -19.64 -10.33 14.54
C TYR A 221 -18.99 -10.77 15.85
N ARG A 222 -18.54 -12.03 15.94
CA ARG A 222 -17.83 -12.54 17.13
C ARG A 222 -16.51 -11.82 17.37
N GLU A 223 -15.76 -11.48 16.33
CA GLU A 223 -14.52 -10.71 16.49
C GLU A 223 -14.78 -9.27 16.92
N LEU A 224 -15.84 -8.64 16.40
CA LEU A 224 -16.23 -7.28 16.81
C LEU A 224 -16.66 -7.22 18.29
N LEU A 225 -17.33 -8.26 18.80
CA LEU A 225 -17.73 -8.35 20.22
C LEU A 225 -16.58 -8.66 21.20
N LYS A 226 -15.37 -8.95 20.70
CA LYS A 226 -14.17 -9.08 21.56
C LYS A 226 -13.49 -7.73 21.82
N ILE A 227 -13.92 -6.67 21.14
CA ILE A 227 -13.49 -5.29 21.34
C ILE A 227 -14.21 -4.71 22.55
#